data_AF-A0A927EYT8-F1
#
_entry.id   AF-A0A927EYT8-F1
#
_cell.length_a   1.000
_cell.length_b   1.000
_cell.length_c   1.000
_cell.angle_alpha   90.00
_cell.angle_beta   90.00
_cell.angle_gamma   90.00
#
_symmetry.space_group_name_H-M   'P 1'
#
loop_
_entity.id
_entity.type
_entity.pdbx_description
1 polymer ?
#
loop_
_entity_poly.entity_id
_entity_poly.type
_entity_poly.pdbx_seq_one_letter_code
_entity_poly.pdbx_strand_id
1 'polypeptide(L)'
;MKLQLSGQREDALWQSLREAHAAYYAQLNQVRMDLGHVISLFEMSARQARSLTSAGFGTREEALGSLQASVRHCWYQQCLLRLSVPRDQSARAEEVNEALSAVMHAVHPWCAERSAGQRDTQETWARVQENMALFRSAIDQYADEAQQWLAEPRAVGWHAPSP
;
A
#
# COMPACT_ATOMS: atom_id res chain seq x y z
N MET A 1 34.42 -24.52 -11.78
CA MET A 1 33.49 -23.57 -12.43
C MET A 1 32.04 -23.63 -11.93
N LYS A 2 31.53 -24.76 -11.41
CA LYS A 2 30.14 -24.86 -10.88
C LYS A 2 29.82 -23.94 -9.68
N LEU A 3 30.81 -23.70 -8.79
CA LEU A 3 30.66 -22.83 -7.62
C LEU A 3 30.47 -21.33 -7.94
N GLN A 4 30.99 -20.85 -9.07
CA GLN A 4 30.80 -19.44 -9.47
C GLN A 4 29.38 -19.20 -10.01
N LEU A 5 28.77 -20.20 -10.65
CA LEU A 5 27.41 -20.12 -11.18
C LEU A 5 26.34 -20.21 -10.07
N SER A 6 26.62 -20.93 -8.96
CA SER A 6 25.69 -20.99 -7.83
C SER A 6 25.60 -19.66 -7.08
N GLY A 7 26.74 -19.00 -6.82
CA GLY A 7 26.75 -17.69 -6.15
C GLY A 7 26.03 -16.60 -6.96
N GLN A 8 26.22 -16.56 -8.28
CA GLN A 8 25.53 -15.59 -9.16
C GLN A 8 24.01 -15.80 -9.17
N ARG A 9 23.54 -17.06 -9.12
CA ARG A 9 22.12 -17.37 -9.06
C ARG A 9 21.50 -16.96 -7.73
N GLU A 10 22.18 -17.23 -6.62
CA GLU A 10 21.74 -16.84 -5.28
C GLU A 10 21.67 -15.32 -5.14
N ASP A 11 22.67 -14.60 -5.65
CA ASP A 11 22.67 -13.12 -5.67
C ASP A 11 21.51 -12.57 -6.51
N ALA A 12 21.25 -13.14 -7.69
CA ALA A 12 20.15 -12.72 -8.56
C ALA A 12 18.77 -12.94 -7.92
N LEU A 13 18.57 -14.08 -7.25
CA LEU A 13 17.34 -14.37 -6.51
C LEU A 13 17.15 -13.38 -5.36
N TRP A 14 18.20 -13.14 -4.57
CA TRP A 14 18.14 -12.18 -3.47
C TRP A 14 17.83 -10.75 -3.95
N GLN A 15 18.44 -10.33 -5.05
CA GLN A 15 18.15 -9.02 -5.64
C GLN A 15 16.69 -8.91 -6.11
N SER A 16 16.17 -9.96 -6.76
CA SER A 16 14.76 -10.01 -7.18
C SER A 16 13.80 -9.95 -5.99
N LEU A 17 14.11 -10.62 -4.88
CA LEU A 17 13.32 -10.55 -3.63
C LEU A 17 13.30 -9.12 -3.08
N ARG A 18 14.47 -8.50 -2.98
CA ARG A 18 14.61 -7.12 -2.48
C ARG A 18 13.82 -6.14 -3.34
N GLU A 19 13.90 -6.28 -4.66
CA GLU A 19 13.16 -5.45 -5.61
C GLU A 19 11.65 -5.63 -5.47
N ALA A 20 11.17 -6.87 -5.27
CA ALA A 20 9.75 -7.15 -5.06
C ALA A 20 9.22 -6.49 -3.78
N HIS A 21 9.91 -6.63 -2.65
CA HIS A 21 9.54 -5.96 -1.39
C HIS A 21 9.57 -4.43 -1.53
N ALA A 22 10.62 -3.88 -2.16
CA ALA A 22 10.76 -2.45 -2.36
C ALA A 22 9.63 -1.88 -3.25
N ALA A 23 9.28 -2.57 -4.33
CA ALA A 23 8.20 -2.15 -5.24
C ALA A 23 6.84 -2.16 -4.54
N TYR A 24 6.53 -3.22 -3.77
CA TYR A 24 5.29 -3.28 -3.01
C TYR A 24 5.22 -2.20 -1.92
N TYR A 25 6.30 -2.01 -1.15
CA TYR A 25 6.35 -0.98 -0.11
C TYR A 25 6.28 0.45 -0.67
N ALA A 26 6.90 0.70 -1.82
CA ALA A 26 6.77 1.99 -2.52
C ALA A 26 5.31 2.25 -2.90
N GLN A 27 4.60 1.23 -3.37
CA GLN A 27 3.20 1.37 -3.73
C GLN A 27 2.27 1.59 -2.52
N LEU A 28 2.55 0.96 -1.37
CA LEU A 28 1.84 1.24 -0.11
C LEU A 28 1.99 2.71 0.31
N ASN A 29 3.19 3.27 0.17
CA ASN A 29 3.42 4.69 0.46
C ASN A 29 2.68 5.62 -0.50
N GLN A 30 2.63 5.27 -1.78
CA GLN A 30 1.85 6.03 -2.77
C GLN A 30 0.36 6.05 -2.40
N VAL A 31 -0.21 4.88 -2.05
CA VAL A 31 -1.61 4.77 -1.60
C VAL A 31 -1.85 5.63 -0.34
N ARG A 32 -0.93 5.62 0.62
CA ARG A 32 -1.02 6.45 1.83
C ARG A 32 -1.05 7.96 1.51
N MET A 33 -0.22 8.39 0.55
CA MET A 33 -0.23 9.80 0.08
C MET A 33 -1.54 10.14 -0.61
N ASP A 34 -2.03 9.28 -1.49
CA ASP A 34 -3.30 9.49 -2.20
C ASP A 34 -4.50 9.52 -1.25
N LEU A 35 -4.50 8.69 -0.20
CA LEU A 35 -5.50 8.74 0.87
C LEU A 35 -5.48 10.09 1.60
N GLY A 36 -4.30 10.57 1.97
CA GLY A 36 -4.15 11.88 2.60
C GLY A 36 -4.64 13.02 1.70
N HIS A 37 -4.38 12.92 0.39
CA HIS A 37 -4.83 13.90 -0.60
C HIS A 37 -6.36 13.90 -0.73
N VAL A 38 -6.98 12.72 -0.86
CA VAL A 38 -8.45 12.58 -0.90
C VAL A 38 -9.08 13.18 0.36
N ILE A 39 -8.62 12.77 1.55
CA ILE A 39 -9.16 13.27 2.81
C ILE A 39 -9.07 14.81 2.87
N SER A 40 -7.92 15.37 2.50
CA SER A 40 -7.70 16.82 2.50
C SER A 40 -8.70 17.57 1.60
N LEU A 41 -8.93 17.08 0.38
CA LEU A 41 -9.87 17.71 -0.57
C LEU A 41 -11.35 17.60 -0.12
N PHE A 42 -11.71 16.55 0.60
CA PHE A 42 -13.06 16.36 1.14
C PHE A 42 -13.30 17.11 2.45
N GLU A 43 -12.26 17.38 3.23
CA GLU A 43 -12.30 18.27 4.39
C GLU A 43 -12.40 19.75 4.01
N MET A 44 -11.75 20.14 2.91
CA MET A 44 -11.83 21.50 2.38
C MET A 44 -13.23 21.87 1.89
N SER A 45 -13.61 23.14 2.07
CA SER A 45 -14.79 23.69 1.40
C SER A 45 -14.61 23.69 -0.12
N ALA A 46 -15.71 23.59 -0.89
CA ALA A 46 -15.66 23.63 -2.36
C ALA A 46 -14.99 24.92 -2.90
N ARG A 47 -15.01 26.02 -2.15
CA ARG A 47 -14.33 27.26 -2.51
C ARG A 47 -12.81 27.14 -2.32
N GLN A 48 -12.37 26.54 -1.22
CA GLN A 48 -10.95 26.31 -0.94
C GLN A 48 -10.34 25.31 -1.92
N ALA A 49 -11.01 24.19 -2.18
CA ALA A 49 -10.54 23.20 -3.16
C ALA A 49 -10.31 23.82 -4.54
N ARG A 50 -11.26 24.62 -5.05
CA ARG A 50 -11.12 25.33 -6.34
C ARG A 50 -9.99 26.38 -6.36
N SER A 51 -9.66 26.98 -5.22
CA SER A 51 -8.54 27.92 -5.16
C SER A 51 -7.17 27.26 -5.25
N LEU A 52 -7.10 25.95 -4.99
CA LEU A 52 -5.86 25.16 -5.04
C LEU A 52 -5.65 24.47 -6.40
N THR A 53 -6.64 24.50 -7.30
CA THR A 53 -6.50 23.93 -8.65
C THR A 53 -5.33 24.51 -9.44
N SER A 54 -5.06 25.80 -9.30
CA SER A 54 -3.90 26.46 -9.93
C SER A 54 -2.56 26.06 -9.31
N ALA A 55 -2.56 25.53 -8.09
CA ALA A 55 -1.39 24.99 -7.40
C ALA A 55 -1.17 23.50 -7.69
N GLY A 56 -1.93 22.92 -8.62
CA GLY A 56 -1.80 21.51 -9.04
C GLY A 56 -2.60 20.52 -8.20
N PHE A 57 -3.40 20.98 -7.23
CA PHE A 57 -4.34 20.12 -6.52
C PHE A 57 -5.55 19.88 -7.43
N GLY A 58 -5.69 18.65 -7.93
CA GLY A 58 -6.80 18.28 -8.81
C GLY A 58 -8.18 18.36 -8.14
N THR A 59 -9.19 17.87 -8.85
CA THR A 59 -10.56 17.75 -8.33
C THR A 59 -10.69 16.59 -7.33
N ARG A 60 -11.79 16.56 -6.57
CA ARG A 60 -12.11 15.44 -5.66
C ARG A 60 -12.24 14.13 -6.42
N GLU A 61 -12.85 14.19 -7.59
CA GLU A 61 -13.05 13.06 -8.50
C GLU A 61 -11.70 12.55 -9.05
N GLU A 62 -10.80 13.45 -9.45
CA GLU A 62 -9.44 13.09 -9.88
C GLU A 62 -8.64 12.43 -8.74
N ALA A 63 -8.72 12.96 -7.52
CA ALA A 63 -8.04 12.39 -6.37
C ALA A 63 -8.58 10.98 -6.03
N LEU A 64 -9.90 10.77 -6.07
CA LEU A 64 -10.51 9.45 -5.90
C LEU A 64 -10.11 8.48 -7.02
N GLY A 65 -10.07 8.95 -8.27
CA GLY A 65 -9.62 8.17 -9.42
C GLY A 65 -8.15 7.74 -9.29
N SER A 66 -7.28 8.66 -8.86
CA SER A 66 -5.87 8.39 -8.55
C SER A 66 -5.73 7.35 -7.44
N LEU A 67 -6.45 7.53 -6.33
CA LEU A 67 -6.47 6.57 -5.24
C LEU A 67 -6.89 5.17 -5.72
N GLN A 68 -8.00 5.06 -6.45
CA GLN A 68 -8.45 3.77 -6.99
C GLN A 68 -7.41 3.12 -7.92
N ALA A 69 -6.71 3.92 -8.75
CA ALA A 69 -5.64 3.41 -9.59
C ALA A 69 -4.46 2.90 -8.77
N SER A 70 -4.02 3.65 -7.76
CA SER A 70 -2.95 3.27 -6.85
C SER A 70 -3.29 2.01 -6.05
N VAL A 71 -4.53 1.88 -5.60
CA VAL A 71 -4.98 0.71 -4.84
C VAL A 71 -5.03 -0.52 -5.74
N ARG A 72 -5.54 -0.42 -6.98
CA ARG A 72 -5.41 -1.48 -8.01
C ARG A 72 -3.96 -1.88 -8.28
N HIS A 73 -3.06 -0.90 -8.40
CA HIS A 73 -1.64 -1.18 -8.61
C HIS A 73 -1.01 -1.86 -7.39
N CYS A 74 -1.45 -1.53 -6.18
CA CYS A 74 -1.01 -2.18 -4.94
C CYS A 74 -1.36 -3.68 -4.94
N TRP A 75 -2.58 -4.06 -5.33
CA TRP A 75 -2.93 -5.48 -5.48
C TRP A 75 -2.10 -6.17 -6.55
N TYR A 76 -1.84 -5.51 -7.67
CA TYR A 76 -0.95 -6.06 -8.70
C TYR A 76 0.46 -6.32 -8.14
N GLN A 77 1.03 -5.37 -7.41
CA GLN A 77 2.35 -5.53 -6.77
C GLN A 77 2.35 -6.65 -5.71
N GLN A 78 1.28 -6.80 -4.94
CA GLN A 78 1.16 -7.92 -3.99
C GLN A 78 1.10 -9.27 -4.71
N CYS A 79 0.39 -9.37 -5.83
CA CYS A 79 0.38 -10.58 -6.66
C CYS A 79 1.79 -10.91 -7.18
N LEU A 80 2.55 -9.91 -7.63
CA LEU A 80 3.94 -10.10 -8.06
C LEU A 80 4.85 -10.52 -6.90
N LEU A 81 4.68 -9.89 -5.73
CA LEU A 81 5.40 -10.24 -4.51
C LEU A 81 5.17 -11.72 -4.17
N ARG A 82 3.92 -12.17 -4.15
CA ARG A 82 3.55 -13.57 -3.86
C ARG A 82 4.22 -14.60 -4.78
N LEU A 83 4.48 -14.24 -6.03
CA LEU A 83 5.18 -15.11 -6.98
C LEU A 83 6.70 -15.16 -6.72
N SER A 84 7.22 -14.16 -6.02
CA SER A 84 8.65 -13.96 -5.80
C SER A 84 9.10 -14.44 -4.41
N VAL A 85 8.22 -14.37 -3.39
CA VAL A 85 8.57 -14.59 -1.98
C VAL A 85 7.94 -15.87 -1.41
N PRO A 86 8.43 -16.39 -0.28
CA PRO A 86 7.82 -17.51 0.43
C PRO A 86 6.42 -17.17 0.97
N ARG A 87 5.65 -18.22 1.26
CA ARG A 87 4.21 -18.09 1.59
C ARG A 87 3.94 -17.26 2.85
N ASP A 88 4.77 -17.37 3.87
CA ASP A 88 4.69 -16.60 5.11
C ASP A 88 4.90 -15.10 4.86
N GLN A 89 5.89 -14.73 4.05
CA GLN A 89 6.13 -13.34 3.66
C GLN A 89 4.97 -12.77 2.83
N SER A 90 4.40 -13.59 1.95
CA SER A 90 3.20 -13.23 1.18
C SER A 90 1.97 -13.04 2.09
N ALA A 91 1.79 -13.88 3.11
CA ALA A 91 0.65 -13.79 4.02
C ALA A 91 0.63 -12.43 4.75
N ARG A 92 1.79 -11.91 5.16
CA ARG A 92 1.85 -10.57 5.75
C ARG A 92 1.43 -9.47 4.78
N ALA A 93 1.82 -9.56 3.51
CA ALA A 93 1.36 -8.62 2.49
C ALA A 93 -0.16 -8.73 2.22
N GLU A 94 -0.73 -9.92 2.37
CA GLU A 94 -2.19 -10.12 2.30
C GLU A 94 -2.90 -9.38 3.43
N GLU A 95 -2.41 -9.48 4.67
CA GLU A 95 -2.96 -8.75 5.83
C GLU A 95 -2.92 -7.22 5.63
N VAL A 96 -1.85 -6.67 5.05
CA VAL A 96 -1.76 -5.24 4.72
C VAL A 96 -2.83 -4.85 3.69
N ASN A 97 -3.06 -5.68 2.68
CA ASN A 97 -4.09 -5.44 1.66
C ASN A 97 -5.52 -5.59 2.22
N GLU A 98 -5.74 -6.46 3.20
CA GLU A 98 -7.01 -6.54 3.93
C GLU A 98 -7.27 -5.26 4.72
N ALA A 99 -6.26 -4.74 5.43
CA ALA A 99 -6.36 -3.46 6.12
C ALA A 99 -6.61 -2.29 5.14
N LEU A 100 -5.96 -2.29 3.98
CA LEU A 100 -6.23 -1.32 2.91
C LEU A 100 -7.67 -1.43 2.40
N SER A 101 -8.19 -2.65 2.23
CA SER A 101 -9.57 -2.88 1.80
C SER A 101 -10.57 -2.29 2.80
N ALA A 102 -10.30 -2.49 4.10
CA ALA A 102 -11.11 -1.92 5.18
C ALA A 102 -11.09 -0.38 5.17
N VAL A 103 -9.92 0.24 4.93
CA VAL A 103 -9.81 1.69 4.72
C VAL A 103 -10.68 2.13 3.54
N MET A 104 -10.59 1.47 2.39
CA MET A 104 -11.37 1.83 1.21
C MET A 104 -12.88 1.70 1.47
N HIS A 105 -13.31 0.65 2.17
CA HIS A 105 -14.70 0.47 2.59
C HIS A 105 -15.19 1.54 3.56
N ALA A 106 -14.32 2.14 4.37
CA ALA A 106 -14.67 3.25 5.25
C ALA A 106 -14.65 4.61 4.52
N VAL A 107 -13.67 4.84 3.64
CA VAL A 107 -13.49 6.10 2.91
C VAL A 107 -14.62 6.34 1.91
N HIS A 108 -15.09 5.31 1.19
CA HIS A 108 -16.13 5.48 0.18
C HIS A 108 -17.45 6.06 0.73
N PRO A 109 -18.06 5.50 1.79
CA PRO A 109 -19.24 6.08 2.42
C PRO A 109 -19.00 7.49 2.95
N TRP A 110 -17.88 7.73 3.64
CA TRP A 110 -17.54 9.04 4.17
C TRP A 110 -17.44 10.10 3.05
N CYS A 111 -16.76 9.80 1.95
CA CYS A 111 -16.70 10.70 0.79
C CYS A 111 -18.09 10.97 0.20
N ALA A 112 -18.96 9.96 0.12
CA ALA A 112 -20.32 10.12 -0.39
C ALA A 112 -21.15 11.07 0.51
N GLU A 113 -21.09 10.89 1.83
CA GLU A 113 -21.78 11.75 2.80
C GLU A 113 -21.28 13.20 2.75
N ARG A 114 -19.95 13.38 2.67
CA ARG A 114 -19.31 14.70 2.52
C ARG A 114 -19.70 15.39 1.21
N SER A 115 -19.78 14.65 0.10
CA SER A 115 -20.26 15.18 -1.18
C SER A 115 -21.74 15.56 -1.14
N ALA A 116 -22.56 14.85 -0.38
CA ALA A 116 -23.97 15.19 -0.16
C ALA A 116 -24.16 16.42 0.77
N GLY A 117 -23.09 16.95 1.35
CA GLY A 117 -23.13 18.10 2.24
C GLY A 117 -23.68 17.78 3.63
N GLN A 118 -23.65 16.52 4.05
CA GLN A 118 -24.04 16.14 5.41
C GLN A 118 -23.11 16.80 6.42
N ARG A 119 -23.69 17.40 7.45
CA ARG A 119 -22.94 18.11 8.51
C ARG A 119 -22.46 17.18 9.61
N ASP A 120 -23.15 16.06 9.80
CA ASP A 120 -22.82 15.07 10.81
C ASP A 120 -22.26 13.82 10.12
N THR A 121 -20.94 13.82 9.91
CA THR A 121 -20.19 12.68 9.36
C THR A 121 -19.26 12.10 10.42
N GLN A 122 -19.57 12.29 11.71
CA GLN A 122 -18.65 11.96 12.80
C GLN A 122 -18.42 10.45 12.90
N GLU A 123 -19.47 9.65 12.74
CA GLU A 123 -19.38 8.19 12.82
C GLU A 123 -18.55 7.61 11.66
N THR A 124 -18.84 8.00 10.43
CA THR A 124 -18.10 7.53 9.25
C THR A 124 -16.65 8.02 9.26
N TRP A 125 -16.40 9.25 9.74
CA TRP A 125 -15.05 9.75 9.94
C TRP A 125 -14.28 8.98 11.01
N ALA A 126 -14.89 8.65 12.15
CA ALA A 126 -14.26 7.84 13.19
C ALA A 126 -13.84 6.46 12.65
N ARG A 127 -14.70 5.82 11.84
CA ARG A 127 -14.37 4.57 11.14
C ARG A 127 -13.21 4.73 10.16
N VAL A 128 -13.15 5.82 9.41
CA VAL A 128 -12.00 6.11 8.52
C VAL A 128 -10.72 6.22 9.34
N GLN A 129 -10.74 6.97 10.45
CA GLN A 129 -9.56 7.15 11.32
C GLN A 129 -9.08 5.83 11.93
N GLU A 130 -10.00 5.01 12.43
CA GLU A 130 -9.70 3.69 12.99
C GLU A 130 -9.04 2.78 11.95
N ASN A 131 -9.64 2.65 10.76
CA ASN A 131 -9.09 1.80 9.71
C ASN A 131 -7.75 2.34 9.18
N MET A 132 -7.58 3.67 9.10
CA MET A 132 -6.29 4.28 8.73
C MET A 132 -5.19 3.98 9.75
N ALA A 133 -5.52 3.95 11.05
CA ALA A 133 -4.58 3.59 12.10
C ALA A 133 -4.17 2.12 12.00
N LEU A 134 -5.12 1.22 11.76
CA LEU A 134 -4.86 -0.21 11.53
C LEU A 134 -3.99 -0.42 10.29
N PHE A 135 -4.32 0.23 9.17
CA PHE A 135 -3.54 0.14 7.93
C PHE A 135 -2.11 0.67 8.12
N ARG A 136 -1.93 1.79 8.81
CA ARG A 136 -0.60 2.30 9.15
C ARG A 136 0.18 1.28 10.00
N SER A 137 -0.45 0.72 11.03
CA SER A 137 0.19 -0.29 11.87
C SER A 137 0.62 -1.52 11.05
N ALA A 138 -0.22 -1.97 10.11
CA ALA A 138 0.09 -3.09 9.24
C ALA A 138 1.27 -2.78 8.30
N ILE A 139 1.33 -1.56 7.72
CA ILE A 139 2.48 -1.12 6.90
C ILE A 139 3.76 -1.11 7.73
N ASP A 140 3.73 -0.52 8.93
CA ASP A 140 4.91 -0.39 9.80
C ASP A 140 5.43 -1.78 10.19
N GLN A 141 4.53 -2.70 10.58
CA GLN A 141 4.90 -4.10 10.87
C GLN A 141 5.46 -4.83 9.64
N TYR A 142 4.84 -4.68 8.47
CA TYR A 142 5.36 -5.27 7.24
C TYR A 142 6.76 -4.73 6.90
N ALA A 143 7.00 -3.43 7.09
CA ALA A 143 8.30 -2.81 6.82
C ALA A 143 9.39 -3.39 7.73
N ASP A 144 9.09 -3.54 9.03
CA ASP A 144 10.00 -4.13 10.01
C ASP A 144 10.31 -5.59 9.68
N GLU A 145 9.29 -6.40 9.35
CA GLU A 145 9.47 -7.80 8.96
C GLU A 145 10.23 -7.95 7.64
N ALA A 146 9.93 -7.13 6.63
CA ALA A 146 10.66 -7.12 5.37
C ALA A 146 12.14 -6.76 5.56
N GLN A 147 12.44 -5.81 6.46
CA GLN A 147 13.83 -5.50 6.81
C GLN A 147 14.51 -6.68 7.51
N GLN A 148 13.83 -7.38 8.41
CA GLN A 148 14.36 -8.57 9.08
C GLN A 148 14.68 -9.68 8.07
N TRP A 149 13.74 -10.01 7.18
CA TRP A 149 13.95 -11.03 6.14
C TRP A 149 15.11 -10.69 5.20
N LEU A 150 15.31 -9.41 4.89
CA LEU A 150 16.41 -8.96 4.03
C LEU A 150 17.75 -8.82 4.75
N ALA A 151 17.73 -8.71 6.09
CA ALA A 151 18.92 -8.61 6.93
C ALA A 151 19.45 -9.98 7.40
N GLU A 152 18.62 -11.02 7.39
CA GLU A 152 19.06 -12.36 7.75
C GLU A 152 20.24 -12.82 6.86
N PRO A 153 21.35 -13.27 7.47
CA PRO A 153 22.52 -13.71 6.72
C PRO A 153 22.11 -14.86 5.81
N ARG A 154 22.47 -14.74 4.52
CA ARG A 154 22.21 -15.65 3.41
C ARG A 154 22.35 -17.12 3.84
N ALA A 155 21.30 -17.68 4.45
CA ALA A 155 21.35 -19.03 4.96
C ALA A 155 21.27 -19.95 3.74
N VAL A 156 22.36 -20.67 3.52
CA VAL A 156 22.52 -21.73 2.52
C VAL A 156 21.35 -22.71 2.68
N GLY A 157 20.30 -22.56 1.86
CA GLY A 157 19.08 -23.35 2.03
C GLY A 157 17.79 -22.76 1.50
N TRP A 158 17.82 -21.69 0.70
CA TRP A 158 16.64 -21.24 -0.04
C TRP A 158 16.30 -22.28 -1.12
N HIS A 159 15.55 -23.30 -0.74
CA HIS A 159 14.92 -24.21 -1.68
C HIS A 159 13.86 -23.41 -2.42
N ALA A 160 14.10 -23.17 -3.72
CA ALA A 160 13.09 -22.61 -4.59
C ALA A 160 11.76 -23.36 -4.39
N PRO A 161 10.60 -22.66 -4.41
CA PRO A 161 9.31 -23.32 -4.33
C PRO A 161 9.28 -24.43 -5.39
N SER A 162 9.04 -25.67 -4.95
CA SER A 162 8.90 -26.78 -5.88
C SER A 162 7.68 -26.51 -6.78
N PRO A 163 7.81 -26.75 -8.11
CA PRO A 163 6.77 -26.46 -9.08
C PRO A 163 5.48 -27.24 -8.83
#